data_AF-A0A1J3JNA8-F1
#
_entry.id   AF-A0A1J3JNA8-F1
#
_cell.length_a   1.000
_cell.length_b   1.000
_cell.length_c   1.000
_cell.angle_alpha   90.00
_cell.angle_beta   90.00
_cell.angle_gamma   90.00
#
_symmetry.space_group_name_H-M   'P 1'
#
loop_
_entity.id
_entity.type
_entity.pdbx_description
1 polymer ?
#
loop_
_entity_poly.entity_id
_entity_poly.type
_entity_poly.pdbx_seq_one_letter_code
_entity_poly.pdbx_strand_id
1 'polypeptide(L)'
;KNALTGSEGSVPDTGRAYKKAGIPWIVIGDENYGEGSSREHAALEPRHLGGIAVVVKSFARIHETNLKKQGLLPLTFADPADYDKISGHDT
;
A
#
# COMPACT_ATOMS: atom_id res chain seq x y z
N LYS A 1 12.54 -1.84 -5.96
CA LYS A 1 13.59 -2.78 -5.53
C LYS A 1 12.97 -3.84 -4.63
N ASN A 2 13.26 -5.11 -4.85
CA ASN A 2 12.83 -6.20 -3.99
C ASN A 2 13.82 -6.35 -2.83
N ALA A 3 13.36 -6.29 -1.58
CA ALA A 3 14.19 -6.36 -0.38
C ALA A 3 14.82 -7.75 -0.16
N LEU A 4 14.23 -8.81 -0.72
CA LEU A 4 14.75 -10.18 -0.59
C LEU A 4 15.91 -10.45 -1.54
N THR A 5 15.82 -9.95 -2.78
CA THR A 5 16.79 -10.25 -3.83
C THR A 5 17.75 -9.09 -4.11
N GLY A 6 17.42 -7.89 -3.64
CA GLY A 6 18.13 -6.65 -3.97
C GLY A 6 17.93 -6.17 -5.42
N SER A 7 17.22 -6.92 -6.25
CA SER A 7 17.03 -6.62 -7.67
C SER A 7 15.89 -5.64 -7.92
N GLU A 8 15.95 -4.94 -9.04
CA GLU A 8 14.81 -4.20 -9.57
C GLU A 8 13.84 -5.12 -10.31
N GLY A 9 12.59 -4.71 -10.43
CA GLY A 9 11.52 -5.49 -11.03
C GLY A 9 10.17 -4.79 -10.87
N SER A 10 9.12 -5.40 -11.41
CA SER A 10 7.76 -4.84 -11.32
C SER A 10 7.21 -4.91 -9.89
N VAL A 11 6.33 -3.97 -9.54
CA VAL A 11 5.63 -3.97 -8.24
C VAL A 11 4.81 -5.27 -8.05
N PRO A 12 4.05 -5.76 -9.06
CA PRO A 12 3.35 -7.03 -8.92
C PRO A 12 4.25 -8.24 -8.67
N ASP A 13 5.41 -8.32 -9.33
CA ASP A 13 6.36 -9.42 -9.11
C ASP A 13 6.97 -9.38 -7.72
N THR A 14 7.30 -8.18 -7.23
CA THR A 14 7.81 -7.98 -5.88
C THR A 14 6.75 -8.38 -4.84
N GLY A 15 5.49 -7.95 -5.03
CA GLY A 15 4.37 -8.35 -4.15
C GLY A 15 4.14 -9.86 -4.14
N ARG A 16 4.19 -10.52 -5.31
CA ARG A 16 4.11 -11.99 -5.40
C ARG A 16 5.25 -12.68 -4.66
N ALA A 17 6.47 -12.17 -4.77
CA ALA A 17 7.63 -12.72 -4.07
C ALA A 17 7.46 -12.60 -2.55
N TYR A 18 7.04 -11.43 -2.04
CA TYR A 18 6.78 -11.23 -0.61
C TYR A 18 5.65 -12.12 -0.11
N LYS A 19 4.54 -12.22 -0.85
CA LYS A 19 3.45 -13.13 -0.51
C LYS A 19 3.91 -14.59 -0.43
N LYS A 20 4.71 -15.06 -1.40
CA LYS A 20 5.26 -16.42 -1.40
C LYS A 20 6.19 -16.66 -0.21
N ALA A 21 6.92 -15.64 0.22
CA ALA A 21 7.78 -15.67 1.39
C ALA A 21 7.03 -15.48 2.73
N GLY A 22 5.72 -15.23 2.71
CA GLY A 22 4.93 -14.96 3.92
C GLY A 22 5.22 -13.60 4.56
N ILE A 23 5.81 -12.66 3.81
CA ILE A 23 6.19 -11.33 4.29
C ILE A 23 5.03 -10.35 4.01
N PRO A 24 4.39 -9.80 5.05
CA PRO A 24 3.40 -8.75 4.85
C PRO A 24 4.09 -7.45 4.41
N TRP A 25 3.35 -6.60 3.71
CA TRP A 25 3.85 -5.30 3.28
C TRP A 25 2.74 -4.25 3.35
N ILE A 26 3.16 -2.98 3.36
CA ILE A 26 2.28 -1.82 3.40
C ILE A 26 2.58 -0.88 2.23
N VAL A 27 1.60 -0.05 1.88
CA VAL A 27 1.82 1.11 0.99
C VAL A 27 2.00 2.34 1.84
N ILE A 28 2.99 3.17 1.50
CA ILE A 28 3.10 4.55 1.97
C ILE A 28 2.76 5.47 0.79
N GLY A 29 1.90 6.46 0.99
CA GLY A 29 1.49 7.39 -0.05
C GLY A 29 1.23 8.81 0.46
N ASP A 30 1.01 9.72 -0.47
CA ASP A 30 0.90 11.15 -0.20
C ASP A 30 -0.57 11.58 -0.01
N GLU A 31 -0.94 12.78 -0.45
CA GLU A 31 -2.31 13.29 -0.40
C GLU A 31 -3.24 12.68 -1.45
N ASN A 32 -4.54 12.69 -1.15
CA ASN A 32 -5.64 12.27 -2.02
C ASN A 32 -5.44 10.88 -2.67
N TYR A 33 -4.85 9.94 -1.92
CA TYR A 33 -4.52 8.63 -2.43
C TYR A 33 -5.75 7.86 -2.92
N GLY A 34 -5.64 7.30 -4.12
CA GLY A 34 -6.75 6.62 -4.80
C GLY A 34 -7.71 7.58 -5.50
N GLU A 35 -7.26 8.80 -5.82
CA GLU A 35 -8.01 9.74 -6.66
C GLU A 35 -8.42 9.12 -8.01
N GLY A 36 -9.62 9.50 -8.46
CA GLY A 36 -10.14 9.14 -9.76
C GLY A 36 -11.22 8.07 -9.69
N SER A 37 -11.11 7.07 -10.57
CA SER A 37 -12.17 6.10 -10.82
C SER A 37 -12.46 5.22 -9.59
N SER A 38 -13.74 4.94 -9.34
CA SER A 38 -14.25 4.10 -8.24
C SER A 38 -13.95 2.60 -8.39
N ARG A 39 -12.82 2.23 -9.00
CA ARG A 39 -12.46 0.84 -9.31
C ARG A 39 -12.15 0.08 -8.02
N GLU A 40 -13.00 -0.88 -7.69
CA GLU A 40 -12.78 -1.79 -6.55
C GLU A 40 -11.50 -2.62 -6.70
N HIS A 41 -11.06 -2.87 -7.94
CA HIS A 41 -9.80 -3.54 -8.27
C HIS A 41 -8.58 -2.88 -7.60
N ALA A 42 -8.57 -1.55 -7.45
CA ALA A 42 -7.48 -0.83 -6.81
C ALA A 42 -7.31 -1.21 -5.33
N ALA A 43 -8.35 -1.75 -4.68
CA ALA A 43 -8.28 -2.28 -3.32
C ALA A 43 -8.09 -3.82 -3.29
N LEU A 44 -8.68 -4.54 -4.25
CA LEU A 44 -8.54 -6.00 -4.34
C LEU A 44 -7.12 -6.45 -4.66
N GLU A 45 -6.43 -5.75 -5.56
CA GLU A 45 -5.10 -6.14 -6.02
C GLU A 45 -4.04 -6.11 -4.91
N PRO A 46 -3.91 -5.03 -4.10
CA PRO A 46 -3.01 -5.02 -2.94
C PRO A 46 -3.31 -6.17 -1.97
N ARG A 47 -4.59 -6.40 -1.66
CA ARG A 47 -4.99 -7.49 -0.75
C ARG A 47 -4.63 -8.86 -1.31
N HIS A 48 -4.84 -9.07 -2.60
CA HIS A 48 -4.51 -10.31 -3.28
C HIS A 48 -3.01 -10.59 -3.25
N LEU A 49 -2.18 -9.55 -3.35
CA LEU A 49 -0.71 -9.64 -3.31
C LEU A 49 -0.12 -9.66 -1.88
N GLY A 50 -0.95 -9.78 -0.84
CA GLY A 50 -0.48 -9.91 0.54
C GLY A 50 -0.24 -8.59 1.27
N GLY A 51 -0.68 -7.46 0.70
CA GLY A 51 -0.65 -6.17 1.38
C GLY A 51 -1.65 -6.13 2.54
N ILE A 52 -1.25 -5.51 3.65
CA ILE A 52 -2.05 -5.48 4.89
C ILE A 52 -2.58 -4.08 5.24
N ALA A 53 -1.87 -3.03 4.82
CA ALA A 53 -2.24 -1.66 5.14
C ALA A 53 -1.81 -0.68 4.04
N VAL A 54 -2.48 0.46 4.02
CA VAL A 54 -2.15 1.63 3.22
C VAL A 54 -2.10 2.82 4.18
N VAL A 55 -0.95 3.48 4.28
CA VAL A 55 -0.74 4.63 5.17
C VAL A 55 -0.43 5.85 4.31
N VAL A 56 -1.25 6.89 4.43
CA VAL A 56 -1.19 8.05 3.52
C VAL A 56 -1.41 9.35 4.26
N LYS A 57 -1.16 10.51 3.63
CA LYS A 57 -1.56 11.80 4.23
C LYS A 57 -3.08 11.99 4.16
N SER A 58 -3.70 11.63 3.05
CA SER A 58 -5.16 11.64 2.91
C SER A 58 -5.64 10.67 1.82
N PHE A 59 -6.90 10.21 1.92
CA PHE A 59 -7.52 9.32 0.94
C PHE A 59 -8.59 10.03 0.11
N ALA A 60 -8.77 9.58 -1.13
CA ALA A 60 -10.01 9.80 -1.85
C ALA A 60 -11.15 8.97 -1.22
N ARG A 61 -12.31 9.59 -0.98
CA ARG A 61 -13.45 9.02 -0.22
C ARG A 61 -13.87 7.61 -0.66
N ILE A 62 -13.98 7.37 -1.96
CA ILE A 62 -14.44 6.08 -2.49
C ILE A 62 -13.37 5.01 -2.30
N HIS A 63 -12.10 5.35 -2.53
CA HIS A 63 -11.01 4.39 -2.44
C HIS A 63 -10.81 3.91 -0.99
N GLU A 64 -10.88 4.83 -0.01
CA GLU A 64 -10.82 4.47 1.41
C GLU A 64 -11.90 3.44 1.78
N THR A 65 -13.12 3.63 1.28
CA THR A 65 -14.24 2.71 1.50
C THR A 65 -13.96 1.33 0.89
N ASN A 66 -13.39 1.29 -0.31
CA ASN A 66 -13.05 0.03 -0.98
C ASN A 66 -11.95 -0.72 -0.22
N LEU A 67 -10.92 -0.04 0.28
CA LEU A 67 -9.86 -0.65 1.10
C LEU A 67 -10.44 -1.32 2.36
N LYS A 68 -11.35 -0.62 3.07
CA LYS A 68 -12.05 -1.18 4.25
C LYS A 68 -12.85 -2.43 3.89
N LYS A 69 -13.60 -2.40 2.78
CA LYS A 69 -14.39 -3.54 2.31
C LYS A 69 -13.54 -4.77 1.96
N GLN A 70 -12.32 -4.57 1.48
CA GLN A 70 -11.39 -5.65 1.12
C GLN A 70 -10.52 -6.13 2.29
N GLY A 71 -10.74 -5.60 3.50
CA GLY A 71 -10.01 -5.99 4.70
C GLY A 71 -8.55 -5.53 4.70
N LEU A 72 -8.23 -4.42 4.03
CA LEU A 72 -7.01 -3.65 4.28
C LEU A 72 -7.26 -2.63 5.39
N LEU A 73 -6.18 -2.19 6.03
CA LEU A 73 -6.17 -1.06 6.96
C LEU A 73 -5.81 0.23 6.23
N PRO A 74 -6.78 1.09 5.84
CA PRO A 74 -6.48 2.45 5.42
C PRO A 74 -6.23 3.32 6.66
N LEU A 75 -5.01 3.85 6.77
CA LEU A 75 -4.56 4.69 7.87
C LEU A 75 -4.09 6.03 7.32
N THR A 76 -4.31 7.10 8.08
CA THR A 76 -3.72 8.41 7.80
C THR A 76 -2.69 8.75 8.85
N PHE A 77 -1.64 9.47 8.43
CA PHE A 77 -0.73 10.08 9.39
C PHE A 77 -1.49 11.07 10.29
N ALA A 78 -1.19 11.04 11.58
CA ALA A 78 -1.73 12.06 12.50
C ALA A 78 -1.08 13.42 12.25
N ASP A 79 0.22 13.42 11.94
CA ASP A 79 0.98 14.55 11.42
C ASP A 79 1.45 14.24 9.99
N PRO A 80 0.97 14.95 8.95
CA PRO A 80 1.41 14.73 7.57
C PRO A 80 2.92 14.84 7.36
N ALA A 81 3.65 15.56 8.21
CA ALA A 81 5.12 15.65 8.16
C ALA A 81 5.83 14.34 8.54
N ASP A 82 5.14 13.39 9.19
CA ASP A 82 5.70 12.07 9.48
C ASP A 82 5.97 11.25 8.21
N TYR A 83 5.30 11.59 7.10
CA TYR A 83 5.58 10.99 5.78
C TYR A 83 7.06 11.11 5.40
N ASP A 84 7.67 12.27 5.65
CA ASP A 84 9.07 12.53 5.27
C ASP A 84 10.08 11.77 6.15
N LYS A 85 9.61 11.16 7.25
CA LYS A 85 10.43 10.36 8.17
C LYS A 85 10.52 8.90 7.75
N ILE A 86 9.72 8.46 6.77
CA ILE A 86 9.62 7.06 6.35
C ILE A 86 10.29 6.86 5.01
N SER A 87 11.16 5.86 4.93
CA SER A 87 11.87 5.44 3.74
C SER A 87 11.50 4.00 3.34
N GLY A 88 11.82 3.61 2.10
CA GLY A 88 11.61 2.25 1.61
C GLY A 88 12.52 1.18 2.23
N HIS A 89 13.33 1.55 3.24
CA HIS A 89 14.24 0.66 3.95
C HIS A 89 13.86 0.45 5.43
N ASP A 90 12.85 1.17 5.92
CA ASP A 90 12.36 1.04 7.29
C ASP A 90 11.40 -0.16 7.44
N THR A 91 11.27 -0.69 8.66
CA THR A 91 10.46 -1.89 9.00
C THR A 91 9.58 -1.67 10.21
#